data_AF-A0A250FN52-F1
#
_entry.id   AF-A0A250FN52-F1
#
_cell.length_a   1.000
_cell.length_b   1.000
_cell.length_c   1.000
_cell.angle_alpha   90.00
_cell.angle_beta   90.00
_cell.angle_gamma   90.00
#
_symmetry.space_group_name_H-M   'P 1'
#
loop_
_entity.id
_entity.type
_entity.pdbx_description
1 polymer ?
#
loop_
_entity_poly.entity_id
_entity_poly.type
_entity_poly.pdbx_seq_one_letter_code
_entity_poly.pdbx_strand_id
1 'polypeptide(L)'
;MDSLFLGIDRFPTYTDGQIFELFYQNNVLKLTLKDYQEKIVTYSFLNIFQLSFENYLNEDIDEIRTFWEERDGEKVCRISILSAWTGKEMMHFSFFM
;
A
#
# COMPACT_ATOMS: atom_id res chain seq x y z
N MET A 1 0.94 13.41 10.30
CA MET A 1 1.52 12.47 11.27
C MET A 1 1.93 11.26 10.48
N ASP A 2 3.22 10.92 10.44
CA ASP A 2 3.69 9.72 9.75
C ASP A 2 3.34 8.51 10.61
N SER A 3 2.38 7.70 10.14
CA SER A 3 2.02 6.44 10.78
C SER A 3 3.01 5.37 10.36
N LEU A 4 3.87 4.94 11.29
CA LEU A 4 4.72 3.76 11.11
C LEU A 4 3.82 2.52 11.16
N PHE A 5 3.78 1.73 10.08
CA PHE A 5 2.89 0.58 9.97
C PHE A 5 3.56 -0.66 10.60
N LEU A 6 3.24 -0.97 11.86
CA LEU A 6 3.90 -2.04 12.65
C LEU A 6 2.96 -3.10 13.22
N GLY A 7 1.87 -3.45 12.52
CA GLY A 7 1.06 -4.62 12.90
C GLY A 7 -0.43 -4.36 13.02
N ILE A 8 -1.05 -3.94 11.92
CA ILE A 8 -2.51 -3.99 11.79
C ILE A 8 -2.84 -5.23 10.95
N ASP A 9 -3.77 -6.07 11.41
CA ASP A 9 -4.22 -7.26 10.67
C ASP A 9 -4.78 -6.90 9.28
N ARG A 10 -5.25 -5.65 9.11
CA ARG A 10 -5.82 -5.11 7.87
C ARG A 10 -5.46 -3.64 7.68
N PHE A 11 -5.15 -3.27 6.44
CA PHE A 11 -5.06 -1.88 6.04
C PHE A 11 -6.44 -1.18 6.13
N PRO A 12 -6.52 0.12 6.46
CA PRO A 12 -7.80 0.82 6.42
C PRO A 12 -8.37 0.81 5.00
N THR A 13 -9.70 0.80 4.88
CA THR A 13 -10.36 0.95 3.59
C THR A 13 -10.20 2.39 3.08
N TYR A 14 -9.69 2.54 1.87
CA TYR A 14 -9.50 3.83 1.17
C TYR A 14 -10.32 3.87 -0.13
N THR A 15 -11.57 3.41 -0.09
CA THR A 15 -12.51 3.55 -1.22
C THR A 15 -12.62 5.03 -1.59
N ASP A 16 -12.61 5.35 -2.89
CA ASP A 16 -12.64 6.71 -3.44
C ASP A 16 -11.43 7.59 -3.04
N GLY A 17 -10.34 6.98 -2.56
CA GLY A 17 -9.05 7.63 -2.39
C GLY A 17 -8.17 7.48 -3.62
N GLN A 18 -7.04 8.17 -3.67
CA GLN A 18 -6.05 8.05 -4.74
C GLN A 18 -4.63 7.91 -4.18
N ILE A 19 -3.76 7.26 -4.95
CA ILE A 19 -2.32 7.25 -4.68
C ILE A 19 -1.77 8.61 -5.13
N PHE A 20 -1.34 9.42 -4.16
CA PHE A 20 -0.79 10.76 -4.40
C PHE A 20 0.73 10.73 -4.62
N GLU A 21 1.45 9.94 -3.82
CA GLU A 21 2.90 9.83 -3.92
C GLU A 21 3.35 8.43 -3.49
N LEU A 22 4.30 7.88 -4.23
CA LEU A 22 5.02 6.66 -3.89
C LEU A 22 6.51 6.98 -3.87
N PHE A 23 7.16 6.81 -2.72
CA PHE A 23 8.57 7.13 -2.54
C PHE A 23 9.32 5.97 -1.91
N TYR A 24 10.41 5.53 -2.52
CA TYR A 24 11.26 4.46 -2.00
C TYR A 24 12.70 4.93 -1.85
N GLN A 25 13.16 5.02 -0.60
CA GLN A 25 14.55 5.39 -0.28
C GLN A 25 14.99 4.73 1.02
N ASN A 26 16.26 4.35 1.11
CA ASN A 26 16.88 3.77 2.32
C ASN A 26 16.08 2.58 2.89
N ASN A 27 15.60 1.69 2.01
CA ASN A 27 14.76 0.53 2.36
C ASN A 27 13.42 0.85 3.05
N VAL A 28 12.94 2.09 2.89
CA VAL A 28 11.64 2.53 3.37
C VAL A 28 10.76 2.86 2.16
N LEU A 29 9.61 2.19 2.05
CA LEU A 29 8.55 2.57 1.12
C LEU A 29 7.57 3.48 1.84
N LYS A 30 7.41 4.69 1.33
CA LYS A 30 6.37 5.63 1.75
C LYS A 30 5.25 5.64 0.72
N LEU A 31 4.04 5.37 1.18
CA LEU A 31 2.81 5.45 0.41
C LEU A 31 1.96 6.59 0.95
N THR A 32 1.78 7.62 0.16
CA THR A 32 0.94 8.77 0.49
C THR A 32 -0.38 8.65 -0.26
N LEU A 33 -1.46 8.53 0.50
CA LEU A 33 -2.82 8.44 -0.01
C LEU A 33 -3.55 9.75 0.26
N LYS A 34 -4.45 10.09 -0.66
CA LYS A 34 -5.34 11.25 -0.54
C LYS A 34 -6.79 10.78 -0.68
N ASP A 35 -7.64 11.09 0.29
CA ASP A 35 -9.07 10.78 0.20
C ASP A 35 -9.87 11.87 -0.55
N TYR A 36 -11.15 11.60 -0.83
CA TYR A 36 -12.07 12.55 -1.48
C TYR A 36 -12.33 13.83 -0.67
N GLN A 37 -12.01 13.85 0.64
CA GLN A 37 -12.09 15.04 1.49
C GLN A 37 -10.78 15.84 1.48
N GLU A 38 -9.86 15.52 0.56
CA GLU A 38 -8.53 16.11 0.45
C GLU A 38 -7.62 15.83 1.67
N LYS A 39 -7.95 14.85 2.51
CA LYS A 39 -7.10 14.45 3.63
C LYS A 39 -5.98 13.56 3.12
N ILE A 40 -4.78 13.87 3.56
CA ILE A 40 -3.56 13.17 3.17
C ILE A 40 -3.06 12.31 4.33
N VAL A 41 -2.78 11.04 4.07
CA VAL A 41 -2.20 10.10 5.03
C VAL A 41 -0.99 9.42 4.40
N THR A 42 0.13 9.41 5.13
CA THR A 42 1.37 8.74 4.70
C THR A 42 1.64 7.52 5.58
N TYR A 43 1.90 6.41 4.90
CA TYR A 43 2.28 5.13 5.48
C TYR A 43 3.72 4.83 5.17
N SER A 44 4.47 4.36 6.16
CA SER A 44 5.85 3.92 5.99
C SER A 44 5.95 2.42 6.22
N PHE A 45 6.54 1.72 5.25
CA PHE A 45 6.81 0.28 5.28
C PHE A 45 8.31 0.04 5.20
N LEU A 46 8.79 -0.91 6.00
CA LEU A 46 10.17 -1.37 6.05
C LEU A 46 10.28 -2.77 5.43
N ASN A 47 11.50 -3.24 5.17
CA ASN A 47 11.78 -4.62 4.74
C ASN A 47 11.03 -5.04 3.47
N ILE A 48 10.85 -4.11 2.53
CA ILE A 48 10.21 -4.37 1.24
C ILE A 48 11.14 -5.23 0.40
N PHE A 49 10.65 -6.37 -0.06
CA PHE A 49 11.42 -7.28 -0.92
C PHE A 49 10.77 -7.50 -2.30
N GLN A 50 9.52 -7.08 -2.46
CA GLN A 50 8.81 -7.08 -3.73
C GLN A 50 7.99 -5.79 -3.87
N LEU A 51 8.10 -5.12 -5.01
CA LEU A 51 7.30 -3.95 -5.37
C LEU A 51 6.99 -4.03 -6.87
N SER A 52 5.74 -3.81 -7.23
CA SER A 52 5.26 -3.74 -8.62
C SER A 52 4.27 -2.60 -8.77
N PHE A 53 4.35 -1.91 -9.90
CA PHE A 53 3.45 -0.81 -10.25
C PHE A 53 3.15 -0.85 -11.75
N GLU A 54 1.89 -0.67 -12.12
CA GLU A 54 1.43 -0.70 -13.52
C GLU A 54 1.21 0.72 -14.11
N ASN A 55 1.83 1.75 -13.50
CA ASN A 55 1.80 3.18 -13.92
C ASN A 55 0.48 3.95 -13.74
N TYR A 56 -0.37 3.55 -12.81
CA TYR A 56 -1.65 4.23 -12.55
C TYR A 56 -1.61 5.24 -11.38
N LEU A 57 -0.71 6.22 -11.44
CA LEU A 57 -0.70 7.31 -10.45
C LEU A 57 -1.91 8.24 -10.66
N ASN A 58 -2.54 8.67 -9.56
CA ASN A 58 -3.82 9.41 -9.54
C ASN A 58 -5.05 8.63 -10.01
N GLU A 59 -5.00 7.30 -9.97
CA GLU A 59 -6.20 6.50 -10.15
C GLU A 59 -6.96 6.33 -8.83
N ASP A 60 -8.29 6.35 -8.91
CA ASP A 60 -9.16 6.07 -7.78
C ASP A 60 -8.99 4.62 -7.31
N ILE A 61 -8.92 4.45 -6.00
CA ILE A 61 -8.74 3.18 -5.32
C ILE A 61 -10.11 2.56 -5.09
N ASP A 62 -10.30 1.36 -5.62
CA ASP A 62 -11.44 0.50 -5.27
C ASP A 62 -11.26 -0.05 -3.86
N GLU A 63 -10.12 -0.74 -3.67
CA GLU A 63 -9.87 -1.51 -2.46
C GLU A 63 -8.36 -1.61 -2.21
N ILE A 64 -7.99 -1.63 -0.92
CA ILE A 64 -6.66 -2.03 -0.47
C ILE A 64 -6.80 -3.37 0.25
N ARG A 65 -6.22 -4.41 -0.33
CA ARG A 65 -6.21 -5.76 0.25
C ARG A 65 -4.90 -6.03 0.97
N THR A 66 -5.02 -6.72 2.10
CA THR A 66 -3.88 -7.20 2.90
C THR A 66 -3.92 -8.72 2.90
N PHE A 67 -2.80 -9.35 2.51
CA PHE A 67 -2.63 -10.80 2.51
C PHE A 67 -1.46 -11.16 3.43
N TRP A 68 -1.69 -12.16 4.28
CA TRP A 68 -0.69 -12.66 5.21
C TRP A 68 -0.29 -14.08 4.83
N GLU A 69 1.01 -14.32 4.76
CA GLU A 69 1.58 -15.64 4.54
C GLU A 69 2.82 -15.86 5.40
N GLU A 70 3.17 -17.13 5.60
CA GLU A 70 4.40 -17.52 6.28
C GLU A 70 5.36 -18.10 5.23
N ARG A 71 6.58 -17.56 5.16
CA ARG A 71 7.60 -17.96 4.18
C ARG A 71 8.92 -18.19 4.90
N ASP A 72 9.43 -19.41 4.83
CA ASP A 72 10.70 -19.80 5.47
C ASP A 72 10.79 -19.47 6.98
N GLY A 73 9.64 -19.50 7.68
CA GLY A 73 9.52 -19.16 9.11
C GLY A 73 9.37 -17.67 9.41
N GLU A 74 9.34 -16.82 8.39
CA GLU A 74 9.10 -15.38 8.52
C GLU A 74 7.66 -15.02 8.12
N LYS A 75 7.07 -14.01 8.80
CA LYS A 75 5.76 -13.48 8.45
C LYS A 75 5.90 -12.46 7.33
N VAL A 76 5.20 -12.70 6.23
CA VAL A 76 5.15 -11.83 5.07
C VAL A 76 3.78 -11.20 4.97
N CYS A 77 3.75 -9.89 4.74
CA CYS A 77 2.57 -9.15 4.36
C CYS A 77 2.66 -8.74 2.90
N ARG A 78 1.60 -8.97 2.12
CA ARG A 78 1.40 -8.35 0.81
C ARG A 78 0.26 -7.34 0.88
N ILE A 79 0.52 -6.14 0.39
CA ILE A 79 -0.48 -5.10 0.17
C ILE A 79 -0.74 -5.05 -1.34
N SER A 80 -2.01 -5.15 -1.73
CA SER A 80 -2.49 -5.02 -3.10
C SER A 80 -3.48 -3.87 -3.18
N ILE A 81 -3.29 -2.95 -4.12
CA ILE A 81 -4.17 -1.81 -4.33
C ILE A 81 -4.87 -1.99 -5.68
N LEU A 82 -6.20 -2.01 -5.66
CA LEU A 82 -7.04 -2.20 -6.84
C LEU A 82 -7.56 -0.87 -7.38
N SER A 83 -7.59 -0.78 -8.69
CA SER A 83 -8.14 0.33 -9.46
C SER A 83 -9.67 0.30 -9.44
N ALA A 84 -10.31 1.42 -9.14
CA ALA A 84 -11.78 1.58 -9.21
C ALA A 84 -12.31 1.48 -10.64
N TRP A 85 -11.51 1.85 -11.65
CA TRP A 85 -11.93 1.81 -13.04
C TRP A 85 -11.89 0.41 -13.66
N THR A 86 -10.86 -0.36 -13.31
CA THR A 86 -10.58 -1.65 -13.96
C THR A 86 -10.84 -2.85 -13.07
N GLY A 87 -10.93 -2.66 -11.75
CA GLY A 87 -10.97 -3.74 -10.76
C GLY A 87 -9.70 -4.60 -10.73
N LYS A 88 -8.61 -4.13 -11.38
CA LYS A 88 -7.32 -4.83 -11.42
C LYS A 88 -6.34 -4.23 -10.43
N GLU A 89 -5.36 -5.03 -10.05
CA GLU A 89 -4.25 -4.58 -9.21
C GLU A 89 -3.40 -3.55 -9.97
N MET A 90 -3.29 -2.35 -9.44
CA MET A 90 -2.48 -1.28 -10.02
C MET A 90 -1.11 -1.15 -9.35
N MET A 91 -1.03 -1.57 -8.08
CA MET A 91 0.19 -1.60 -7.30
C MET A 91 0.13 -2.73 -6.28
N HIS A 92 1.26 -3.39 -6.08
CA HIS A 92 1.43 -4.28 -4.94
C HIS A 92 2.85 -4.23 -4.41
N PHE A 93 2.97 -4.52 -3.12
CA PHE A 93 4.26 -4.71 -2.49
C PHE A 93 4.18 -5.73 -1.35
N SER A 94 5.29 -6.40 -1.12
CA SER A 94 5.44 -7.37 -0.04
C SER A 94 6.60 -6.98 0.86
N PHE A 95 6.41 -7.15 2.17
CA PHE A 95 7.42 -6.89 3.19
C PHE A 95 7.42 -7.96 4.27
N PHE A 96 8.58 -8.15 4.88
CA PHE A 96 8.74 -8.97 6.08
C PHE A 96 8.36 -8.16 7.32
N MET A 97 7.66 -8.79 8.27
CA MET A 97 7.41 -8.25 9.60
C MET A 97 8.49 -8.62 10.61
#